data_AF-A0A2V6FH09-F1
#
_entry.id   AF-A0A2V6FH09-F1
#
_cell.length_a   1.000
_cell.length_b   1.000
_cell.length_c   1.000
_cell.angle_alpha   90.00
_cell.angle_beta   90.00
_cell.angle_gamma   90.00
#
_symmetry.space_group_name_H-M   'P 1'
#
loop_
_entity.id
_entity.type
_entity.pdbx_description
1 polymer ?
#
loop_
_entity_poly.entity_id
_entity_poly.type
_entity_poly.pdbx_seq_one_letter_code
_entity_poly.pdbx_strand_id
1 'polypeptide(L)'
;MERTFKRMANSVCEIFLTEAPLKAPKRNATDVGALVDFWGVVRKLEDGREIEGIEYEAHREMAEHQLRRIAEQAAENFGLRVVLIHHRIGFIAVGAPSLFLRVTSLHREEAFRASQWIVDELKKKVPIWKKSRFTRERQPHAPRRAAATAR
;
A
#
# COMPACT_ATOMS: atom_id res chain seq x y z
N MET A 1 8.81 -16.63 4.96
CA MET A 1 7.67 -15.71 5.17
C MET A 1 6.53 -16.18 4.28
N GLU A 2 5.45 -16.63 4.90
CA GLU A 2 4.44 -17.51 4.30
C GLU A 2 3.32 -16.69 3.63
N ARG A 3 2.93 -17.06 2.41
CA ARG A 3 1.79 -16.45 1.71
C ARG A 3 0.56 -17.30 2.00
N THR A 4 -0.50 -16.68 2.50
CA THR A 4 -1.72 -17.42 2.83
C THR A 4 -2.72 -17.33 1.68
N PHE A 5 -2.82 -18.41 0.90
CA PHE A 5 -3.79 -18.58 -0.18
C PHE A 5 -5.07 -19.22 0.33
N LYS A 6 -6.23 -18.65 0.00
CA LYS A 6 -7.52 -19.31 0.18
C LYS A 6 -8.31 -19.26 -1.13
N ARG A 7 -8.73 -20.44 -1.61
CA ARG A 7 -9.53 -20.60 -2.82
C ARG A 7 -11.00 -20.79 -2.42
N MET A 8 -11.85 -19.84 -2.81
CA MET A 8 -13.31 -19.96 -2.72
C MET A 8 -13.85 -20.52 -4.03
N ALA A 9 -15.12 -20.91 -4.07
CA ALA A 9 -15.73 -21.65 -5.17
C ALA A 9 -15.53 -21.04 -6.57
N ASN A 10 -15.17 -19.75 -6.70
CA ASN A 10 -14.76 -19.13 -7.98
C ASN A 10 -13.80 -17.91 -7.83
N SER A 11 -13.12 -17.76 -6.68
CA SER A 11 -12.31 -16.57 -6.40
C SER A 11 -11.03 -16.92 -5.61
N VAL A 12 -9.95 -16.21 -5.93
CA VAL A 12 -8.66 -16.29 -5.23
C VAL A 12 -8.43 -15.02 -4.43
N CYS A 13 -8.26 -15.16 -3.12
CA CYS A 13 -7.87 -14.05 -2.25
C CYS A 13 -6.47 -14.29 -1.67
N GLU A 14 -5.52 -13.41 -1.96
CA GLU A 14 -4.15 -13.41 -1.41
C GLU A 14 -3.96 -12.16 -0.56
N ILE A 15 -3.54 -12.36 0.69
CA ILE A 15 -3.18 -11.28 1.61
C ILE A 15 -1.70 -11.43 1.97
N PHE A 16 -0.97 -10.33 1.94
CA PHE A 16 0.46 -10.34 2.22
C PHE A 16 0.92 -9.08 2.98
N LEU A 17 1.40 -9.26 4.22
CA LEU A 17 2.06 -8.20 4.99
C LEU A 17 3.58 -8.44 5.00
N THR A 18 4.35 -7.44 4.59
CA THR A 18 5.82 -7.57 4.45
C THR A 18 6.56 -6.29 4.83
N GLU A 19 7.83 -6.40 5.21
CA GLU A 19 8.73 -5.24 5.30
C GLU A 19 9.49 -4.98 3.99
N ALA A 20 9.52 -5.98 3.10
CA ALA A 20 10.23 -5.90 1.83
C ALA A 20 9.47 -5.04 0.79
N PRO A 21 10.16 -4.48 -0.22
CA PRO A 21 9.52 -3.78 -1.32
C PRO A 21 8.46 -4.63 -2.03
N LEU A 22 7.30 -4.02 -2.30
CA LEU A 22 6.20 -4.68 -2.99
C LEU A 22 6.53 -4.88 -4.47
N LYS A 23 6.07 -6.01 -5.02
CA LYS A 23 6.18 -6.34 -6.45
C LYS A 23 4.82 -6.78 -6.97
N ALA A 24 4.44 -6.28 -8.14
CA ALA A 24 3.26 -6.80 -8.84
C ALA A 24 3.50 -8.25 -9.24
N PRO A 25 2.58 -9.17 -8.88
CA PRO A 25 2.58 -10.52 -9.43
C PRO A 25 2.41 -10.48 -10.95
N LYS A 26 2.92 -11.51 -11.64
CA LYS A 26 2.72 -11.65 -13.09
C LYS A 26 1.22 -11.69 -13.42
N ARG A 27 0.84 -11.13 -14.58
CA ARG A 27 -0.53 -11.23 -15.08
C ARG A 27 -0.75 -12.64 -15.64
N ASN A 28 -1.67 -13.38 -15.04
CA ASN A 28 -2.03 -14.74 -15.44
C ASN A 28 -3.54 -14.94 -15.32
N ALA A 29 -4.30 -14.31 -16.21
CA ALA A 29 -5.75 -14.48 -16.28
C ALA A 29 -6.19 -14.58 -17.73
N THR A 30 -6.83 -15.70 -18.07
CA THR A 30 -7.30 -16.05 -19.43
C THR A 30 -8.79 -15.84 -19.63
N ASP A 31 -9.49 -15.58 -18.52
CA ASP A 31 -10.94 -15.68 -18.33
C ASP A 31 -11.49 -14.45 -17.59
N VAL A 32 -10.81 -13.31 -17.73
CA VAL A 32 -11.19 -12.00 -17.17
C VAL A 32 -11.16 -10.93 -18.25
N GLY A 33 -12.14 -10.02 -18.25
CA GLY A 33 -12.16 -8.87 -19.16
C GLY A 33 -11.54 -7.61 -18.56
N ALA A 34 -11.24 -7.61 -17.25
CA ALA A 34 -10.58 -6.50 -16.57
C ALA A 34 -9.61 -6.98 -15.48
N LEU A 35 -8.49 -6.26 -15.39
CA LEU A 35 -7.53 -6.32 -14.30
C LEU A 35 -7.19 -4.89 -13.92
N VAL A 36 -7.36 -4.54 -12.65
CA VAL A 36 -7.04 -3.23 -12.10
C VAL A 36 -6.00 -3.40 -11.01
N ASP A 37 -4.87 -2.71 -11.18
CA ASP A 37 -3.84 -2.57 -10.17
C ASP A 37 -3.91 -1.17 -9.56
N PHE A 38 -3.95 -1.11 -8.24
CA PHE A 38 -3.86 0.12 -7.45
C PHE A 38 -2.60 0.09 -6.60
N TRP A 39 -1.90 1.23 -6.56
CA TRP A 39 -0.69 1.43 -5.77
C TRP A 39 -0.86 2.63 -4.84
N GLY A 40 -0.80 2.38 -3.53
CA GLY A 40 -0.70 3.45 -2.53
C GLY A 40 0.76 3.87 -2.39
N VAL A 41 1.10 5.06 -2.88
CA VAL A 41 2.49 5.57 -2.90
C VAL A 41 2.67 6.66 -1.84
N VAL A 42 3.79 6.59 -1.09
CA VAL A 42 4.15 7.61 -0.11
C VAL A 42 4.49 8.91 -0.83
N ARG A 43 3.75 9.98 -0.51
CA ARG A 43 3.94 11.32 -1.10
C ARG A 43 5.04 12.08 -0.35
N LYS A 44 5.63 13.09 -1.01
CA LYS A 44 6.68 13.94 -0.43
C LYS A 44 6.19 14.83 0.72
N LEU A 45 4.91 15.16 0.73
CA LEU A 45 4.30 16.07 1.71
C LEU A 45 3.25 15.35 2.54
N GLU A 46 3.28 15.58 3.84
CA GLU A 46 2.21 15.26 4.79
C GLU A 46 1.91 16.50 5.62
N ASP A 47 0.63 16.89 5.69
CA ASP A 47 0.16 18.10 6.37
C ASP A 47 0.96 19.37 6.02
N GLY A 48 1.32 19.50 4.75
CA GLY A 48 2.07 20.64 4.22
C GLY A 48 3.59 20.64 4.50
N ARG A 49 4.13 19.61 5.16
CA ARG A 49 5.56 19.51 5.49
C ARG A 49 6.25 18.38 4.72
N GLU A 50 7.52 18.58 4.39
CA GLU A 50 8.33 17.54 3.75
C GLU A 50 8.64 16.38 4.70
N ILE A 51 8.49 15.17 4.18
CA ILE A 51 8.81 13.93 4.88
C ILE A 51 9.87 13.13 4.12
N GLU A 52 10.69 12.38 4.85
CA GLU A 52 11.60 11.37 4.28
C GLU A 52 10.82 10.09 3.90
N GLY A 53 9.72 9.84 4.61
CA GLY A 53 8.88 8.66 4.44
C GLY A 53 7.88 8.48 5.57
N ILE A 54 7.26 7.31 5.61
CA ILE A 54 6.27 6.92 6.61
C ILE A 54 6.70 5.61 7.25
N GLU A 55 6.67 5.55 8.58
CA GLU A 55 6.77 4.33 9.35
C GLU A 55 5.37 3.70 9.50
N TYR A 56 5.22 2.46 9.08
CA TYR A 56 3.96 1.72 9.20
C TYR A 56 4.07 0.60 10.23
N GLU A 57 3.18 0.61 11.20
CA GLU A 57 3.07 -0.44 12.23
C GLU A 57 1.73 -1.15 12.09
N ALA A 58 1.67 -2.43 12.47
CA ALA A 58 0.45 -3.21 12.36
C ALA A 58 0.33 -4.23 13.49
N HIS A 59 -0.90 -4.42 13.98
CA HIS A 59 -1.23 -5.65 14.69
C HIS A 59 -1.38 -6.76 13.64
N ARG A 60 -0.27 -7.40 13.27
CA ARG A 60 -0.15 -8.26 12.07
C ARG A 60 -1.30 -9.26 11.91
N GLU A 61 -1.57 -10.07 12.94
CA GLU A 61 -2.61 -11.11 12.87
C GLU A 61 -4.00 -10.53 12.61
N MET A 62 -4.39 -9.50 13.37
CA MET A 62 -5.68 -8.82 13.20
C MET A 62 -5.76 -8.09 11.85
N ALA A 63 -4.65 -7.49 11.39
CA ALA A 63 -4.59 -6.84 10.09
C ALA A 63 -4.81 -7.84 8.95
N GLU A 64 -4.09 -8.97 8.97
CA GLU A 64 -4.26 -10.04 7.98
C GLU A 64 -5.68 -10.63 8.02
N HIS A 65 -6.25 -10.81 9.21
CA HIS A 65 -7.64 -11.26 9.38
C HIS A 65 -8.65 -10.28 8.77
N GLN A 66 -8.57 -8.99 9.09
CA GLN A 66 -9.48 -7.98 8.57
C GLN A 66 -9.34 -7.80 7.05
N LEU A 67 -8.10 -7.79 6.53
CA LEU A 67 -7.84 -7.72 5.10
C LEU A 67 -8.43 -8.91 4.35
N ARG A 68 -8.33 -10.12 4.90
CA ARG A 68 -8.95 -11.30 4.32
C ARG A 68 -10.47 -11.15 4.24
N ARG A 69 -11.11 -10.70 5.31
CA ARG A 69 -12.56 -10.47 5.33
C ARG A 69 -12.99 -9.43 4.31
N ILE A 70 -12.23 -8.34 4.16
CA ILE A 70 -12.49 -7.32 3.14
C ILE A 70 -12.34 -7.91 1.73
N ALA A 71 -11.29 -8.70 1.48
CA ALA A 71 -11.06 -9.32 0.18
C ALA A 71 -12.17 -10.32 -0.19
N GLU A 72 -12.57 -11.17 0.75
CA GLU A 72 -13.68 -12.13 0.57
C GLU A 72 -15.00 -11.41 0.30
N GLN A 73 -15.33 -10.39 1.11
CA GLN A 73 -16.54 -9.59 0.93
C GLN A 73 -16.55 -8.85 -0.42
N ALA A 74 -15.41 -8.31 -0.86
CA ALA A 74 -15.30 -7.67 -2.17
C ALA A 74 -15.47 -8.69 -3.30
N ALA A 75 -14.87 -9.87 -3.17
CA ALA A 75 -15.00 -10.91 -4.17
C ALA A 75 -16.46 -11.33 -4.37
N GLU A 76 -17.22 -11.46 -3.28
CA GLU A 76 -18.64 -11.77 -3.30
C GLU A 76 -19.47 -10.61 -3.86
N ASN A 77 -19.31 -9.40 -3.33
CA ASN A 77 -20.15 -8.25 -3.68
C ASN A 77 -19.97 -7.75 -5.12
N PHE A 78 -18.77 -7.92 -5.69
CA PHE A 78 -18.42 -7.41 -7.02
C PHE A 78 -18.13 -8.53 -8.04
N GLY A 79 -18.32 -9.80 -7.66
CA GLY A 79 -18.08 -10.93 -8.57
C GLY A 79 -16.63 -11.06 -9.05
N LEU A 80 -15.66 -10.81 -8.16
CA LEU A 80 -14.24 -10.81 -8.52
C LEU A 80 -13.68 -12.23 -8.60
N ARG A 81 -12.76 -12.44 -9.55
CA ARG A 81 -12.01 -13.70 -9.70
C ARG A 81 -10.74 -13.73 -8.88
N VAL A 82 -10.08 -12.59 -8.73
CA VAL A 82 -8.83 -12.45 -7.98
C VAL A 82 -8.89 -11.16 -7.17
N VAL A 83 -8.46 -11.24 -5.92
CA VAL A 83 -8.20 -10.09 -5.03
C VAL A 83 -6.86 -10.31 -4.36
N LEU A 84 -5.88 -9.47 -4.66
CA LEU A 84 -4.57 -9.49 -4.01
C LEU A 84 -4.42 -8.20 -3.21
N ILE A 85 -4.17 -8.29 -1.90
CA ILE A 85 -3.90 -7.13 -1.06
C ILE A 85 -2.56 -7.32 -0.37
N HIS A 86 -1.56 -6.58 -0.84
CA HIS A 86 -0.21 -6.60 -0.27
C HIS A 86 0.08 -5.26 0.40
N HIS A 87 0.36 -5.28 1.70
CA HIS A 87 0.71 -4.08 2.45
C HIS A 87 2.13 -4.19 2.98
N ARG A 88 2.90 -3.12 2.81
CA ARG A 88 4.23 -2.99 3.38
C ARG A 88 4.16 -2.32 4.75
N ILE A 89 4.87 -2.87 5.72
CA ILE A 89 5.07 -2.32 7.06
C ILE A 89 6.55 -1.94 7.25
N GLY A 90 6.87 -1.25 8.34
CA GLY A 90 8.18 -0.64 8.57
C GLY A 90 8.35 0.70 7.83
N PHE A 91 9.59 1.15 7.71
CA PHE A 91 9.92 2.42 7.04
C PHE A 91 9.76 2.34 5.51
N ILE A 92 8.99 3.27 4.95
CA ILE A 92 8.74 3.40 3.52
C ILE A 92 9.06 4.82 3.07
N ALA A 93 10.10 4.95 2.26
CA ALA A 93 10.55 6.22 1.71
C ALA A 93 9.52 6.84 0.76
N VAL A 94 9.58 8.16 0.60
CA VAL A 94 8.84 8.90 -0.43
C VAL A 94 9.04 8.27 -1.80
N GLY A 95 7.95 8.17 -2.57
CA GLY A 95 7.92 7.57 -3.91
C GLY A 95 7.82 6.04 -3.92
N ALA A 96 8.01 5.37 -2.78
CA ALA A 96 7.82 3.93 -2.69
C ALA A 96 6.36 3.56 -2.34
N PRO A 97 5.88 2.39 -2.83
CA PRO A 97 4.53 1.92 -2.50
C PRO A 97 4.45 1.29 -1.11
N SER A 98 3.43 1.68 -0.36
CA SER A 98 3.01 1.04 0.90
C SER A 98 1.89 0.04 0.71
N LEU A 99 1.09 0.18 -0.35
CA LEU A 99 -0.02 -0.72 -0.65
C LEU A 99 0.01 -1.10 -2.14
N PHE A 100 -0.19 -2.37 -2.41
CA PHE A 100 -0.51 -2.92 -3.72
C PHE A 100 -1.83 -3.68 -3.63
N LEU A 101 -2.75 -3.35 -4.52
CA LEU A 101 -4.03 -4.03 -4.68
C LEU A 101 -4.18 -4.46 -6.13
N ARG A 102 -4.56 -5.71 -6.36
CA ARG A 102 -5.02 -6.20 -7.66
C ARG A 102 -6.42 -6.76 -7.53
N VAL A 103 -7.29 -6.40 -8.45
CA VAL A 103 -8.58 -7.06 -8.64
C VAL A 103 -8.78 -7.46 -10.10
N THR A 104 -9.48 -8.58 -10.33
CA THR A 104 -9.89 -8.99 -11.67
C THR A 104 -11.36 -9.37 -11.72
N SER A 105 -12.03 -9.00 -12.81
CA SER A 105 -13.46 -9.25 -13.03
C SER A 105 -13.76 -9.48 -14.51
N LEU A 106 -14.98 -9.90 -14.82
CA LEU A 106 -15.43 -10.09 -16.20
C LEU A 106 -15.51 -8.78 -16.98
N HIS A 107 -15.91 -7.68 -16.33
CA HIS A 107 -16.00 -6.36 -16.95
C HIS A 107 -15.31 -5.30 -16.09
N ARG A 108 -14.98 -4.15 -16.69
CA ARG A 108 -14.17 -3.11 -16.06
C ARG A 108 -14.86 -2.40 -14.89
N GLU A 109 -16.18 -2.30 -14.90
CA GLU A 109 -16.93 -1.53 -13.92
C GLU A 109 -16.73 -2.10 -12.51
N GLU A 110 -16.87 -3.42 -12.37
CA GLU A 110 -16.75 -4.12 -11.10
C GLU A 110 -15.33 -4.03 -10.56
N ALA A 111 -14.30 -4.14 -11.42
CA ALA A 111 -12.91 -3.99 -11.00
C ALA A 111 -12.62 -2.59 -10.43
N PHE A 112 -13.07 -1.52 -11.09
CA PHE A 112 -12.85 -0.16 -10.59
C PHE A 112 -13.60 0.08 -9.27
N ARG A 113 -14.88 -0.31 -9.20
CA ARG A 113 -15.70 -0.13 -7.99
C ARG A 113 -15.15 -0.93 -6.82
N ALA A 114 -14.76 -2.18 -7.04
CA ALA A 114 -14.14 -3.01 -6.02
C ALA A 114 -12.80 -2.44 -5.55
N SER A 115 -11.95 -1.99 -6.47
CA SER A 115 -10.64 -1.45 -6.12
C SER A 115 -10.77 -0.26 -5.17
N GLN A 116 -11.67 0.68 -5.49
CA GLN A 116 -11.94 1.83 -4.62
C GLN A 116 -12.50 1.37 -3.26
N TRP A 117 -13.52 0.51 -3.28
CA TRP A 117 -14.19 0.02 -2.07
C TRP A 117 -13.22 -0.68 -1.12
N ILE A 118 -12.34 -1.55 -1.63
CA ILE A 118 -11.34 -2.28 -0.82
C ILE A 118 -10.40 -1.30 -0.12
N VAL A 119 -9.89 -0.28 -0.83
CA VAL A 119 -8.98 0.71 -0.24
C VAL A 119 -9.68 1.51 0.85
N ASP A 120 -10.94 1.89 0.64
CA ASP A 120 -11.72 2.64 1.62
C ASP A 120 -12.03 1.80 2.87
N GLU A 121 -12.40 0.54 2.71
CA GLU A 121 -12.66 -0.36 3.84
C GLU A 121 -11.39 -0.72 4.60
N LEU A 122 -10.27 -0.91 3.90
CA LEU A 122 -8.96 -1.11 4.51
C LEU A 122 -8.63 0.04 5.47
N LYS A 123 -8.75 1.28 5.01
CA LYS A 123 -8.44 2.49 5.79
C LYS A 123 -9.34 2.66 7.02
N LYS A 124 -10.56 2.12 7.00
CA LYS A 124 -11.51 2.21 8.12
C LYS A 124 -11.32 1.13 9.17
N LYS A 125 -11.03 -0.10 8.73
CA LYS A 125 -11.19 -1.31 9.57
C LYS A 125 -9.88 -1.99 9.94
N VAL A 126 -8.81 -1.77 9.18
CA VAL A 126 -7.57 -2.55 9.34
C VAL A 126 -6.64 -1.82 10.31
N PRO A 127 -6.17 -2.47 11.39
CA PRO A 127 -5.28 -1.88 12.39
C PRO A 127 -3.84 -1.77 11.87
N ILE A 128 -3.65 -0.86 10.91
CA ILE A 128 -2.35 -0.42 10.39
C ILE A 128 -2.24 1.08 10.65
N TRP A 129 -1.23 1.48 11.41
CA TRP A 129 -0.98 2.86 11.79
C TRP A 129 0.19 3.42 11.02
N LYS A 130 0.08 4.70 10.67
CA LYS A 130 1.12 5.44 9.94
C LYS A 130 1.71 6.52 10.84
N LYS A 131 3.03 6.69 10.79
CA LYS A 131 3.74 7.80 11.43
C LYS A 131 4.73 8.41 10.45
N SER A 132 4.50 9.67 10.10
CA SER A 132 5.37 10.39 9.17
C SER A 132 6.73 10.73 9.81
N ARG A 133 7.81 10.48 9.07
CA ARG A 133 9.16 10.88 9.44
C ARG A 133 9.50 12.17 8.69
N PHE A 134 9.39 13.29 9.38
CA PHE A 134 9.66 14.61 8.80
C PHE A 134 11.15 14.81 8.54
N THR A 135 11.47 15.47 7.43
CA THR A 135 12.85 15.85 7.10
C THR A 135 13.38 16.77 8.19
N ARG A 136 14.59 16.55 8.68
CA ARG A 136 15.24 17.51 9.59
C ARG A 136 15.44 18.82 8.84
N GLU A 137 15.01 19.94 9.41
CA GLU A 137 15.35 21.26 8.87
C GLU A 137 16.86 21.35 8.67
N ARG A 138 17.30 21.67 7.45
CA ARG A 138 18.70 22.05 7.24
C ARG A 138 18.93 23.33 8.03
N GLN A 139 19.72 23.28 9.10
CA GLN A 139 20.27 24.50 9.69
C GLN A 139 20.97 25.28 8.57
N PRO A 140 20.63 26.56 8.35
CA PRO A 140 21.38 27.37 7.39
C PRO A 140 22.86 27.36 7.82
N HIS A 141 23.74 26.95 6.90
CA HIS A 141 25.19 27.04 7.13
C HIS A 141 25.53 28.47 7.51
N ALA A 142 26.13 28.66 8.69
CA ALA A 142 26.68 29.94 9.09
C ALA A 142 27.67 30.41 8.00
N PRO A 143 27.64 31.68 7.56
CA PRO A 143 28.56 32.17 6.54
C PRO A 143 30.00 31.98 7.05
N ARG A 144 30.85 31.31 6.26
CA ARG A 144 32.29 31.25 6.52
C ARG A 144 32.81 32.68 6.64
N ARG A 145 33.28 33.07 7.84
CA ARG A 145 34.00 34.34 8.01
C ARG A 145 35.15 34.37 7.00
N ALA A 146 35.14 35.36 6.11
CA ALA A 146 36.28 35.66 5.27
C ALA A 146 37.48 35.92 6.18
N ALA A 147 38.57 35.19 5.98
CA ALA A 147 39.82 35.45 6.68
C ALA A 147 40.27 36.87 6.28
N ALA A 148 40.30 37.78 7.25
CA ALA A 148 40.86 39.10 7.07
C ALA A 148 42.37 38.93 6.81
N THR A 149 42.80 39.33 5.62
CA THR A 149 44.20 39.42 5.22
C THR A 149 44.89 40.44 6.12
N ALA A 150 45.83 39.99 6.95
CA ALA A 150 46.69 40.84 7.76
C ALA A 150 47.62 41.66 6.85
N ARG A 151 47.79 42.95 7.17
CA ARG A 151 48.86 43.82 6.67
C ARG A 151 49.97 43.87 7.71
#